data_AF-A0A1A8F282-F1
#
_entry.id   AF-A0A1A8F282-F1
#
_cell.length_a   1.000
_cell.length_b   1.000
_cell.length_c   1.000
_cell.angle_alpha   90.00
_cell.angle_beta   90.00
_cell.angle_gamma   90.00
#
_symmetry.space_group_name_H-M   'P 1'
#
loop_
_entity.id
_entity.type
_entity.pdbx_description
1 polymer ?
#
loop_
_entity_poly.entity_id
_entity_poly.type
_entity_poly.pdbx_seq_one_letter_code
_entity_poly.pdbx_strand_id
1 'polypeptide(L)'
;EVEVSGICEGRKMNVAHGLAWSFYLGYLQLVLPRLENSIAAFCAAHHRSTPLWSRGSRKLLILVPLSANISHKLEDEDDNISFLENLPNNEIDRAGVRGRVYKHSVYRVKDGQGAVGQVDYGDVAPV
;
A
#
# COMPACT_ATOMS: atom_id res chain seq x y z
N GLU A 1 20.29 -5.95 29.64
CA GLU A 1 19.22 -5.99 28.61
C GLU A 1 19.63 -5.33 27.29
N VAL A 2 20.27 -4.15 27.29
CA VAL A 2 20.68 -3.42 26.07
C VAL A 2 21.63 -4.20 25.14
N GLU A 3 22.48 -5.06 25.73
CA GLU A 3 23.40 -5.91 24.95
C GLU A 3 22.66 -6.98 24.15
N VAL A 4 21.58 -7.55 24.69
CA VAL A 4 20.79 -8.60 24.01
C VAL A 4 20.00 -8.00 22.84
N SER A 5 19.45 -6.79 23.00
CA SER A 5 18.80 -6.07 21.91
C SER A 5 19.77 -5.72 20.77
N GLY A 6 20.98 -5.25 21.09
CA GLY A 6 22.00 -4.95 20.09
C GLY A 6 22.47 -6.19 19.31
N ILE A 7 22.59 -7.34 19.99
CA ILE A 7 22.94 -8.62 19.35
C ILE A 7 21.83 -9.09 18.41
N CYS A 8 20.56 -9.02 18.83
CA CYS A 8 19.42 -9.44 18.01
C CYS A 8 19.27 -8.60 16.74
N GLU A 9 19.49 -7.29 16.82
CA GLU A 9 19.46 -6.38 15.69
C GLU A 9 20.65 -6.61 14.74
N GLY A 10 21.87 -6.66 15.29
CA GLY A 10 23.08 -6.92 14.50
C GLY A 10 23.08 -8.28 13.79
N ARG A 11 22.39 -9.28 14.35
CA ARG A 11 22.27 -10.64 13.77
C ARG A 11 21.01 -10.87 12.95
N LYS A 12 20.13 -9.87 12.80
CA LYS A 12 18.84 -9.99 12.07
C LYS A 12 17.93 -11.11 12.60
N MET A 13 18.01 -11.39 13.91
CA MET A 13 17.26 -12.46 14.56
C MET A 13 16.01 -11.95 15.30
N ASN A 14 15.72 -10.65 15.21
CA ASN A 14 14.50 -10.12 15.81
C ASN A 14 13.25 -10.47 14.98
N VAL A 15 12.09 -10.45 15.64
CA VAL A 15 10.80 -10.80 15.02
C VAL A 15 10.47 -9.88 13.84
N ALA A 16 10.83 -8.59 13.92
CA ALA A 16 10.58 -7.61 12.87
C ALA A 16 11.26 -7.99 11.55
N HIS A 17 12.47 -8.54 11.58
CA HIS A 17 13.14 -9.06 10.39
C HIS A 17 12.33 -10.18 9.73
N GLY A 18 11.89 -11.17 10.52
CA GLY A 18 11.07 -12.27 10.02
C GLY A 18 9.75 -11.79 9.40
N LEU A 19 9.08 -10.83 10.06
CA LEU A 19 7.84 -10.24 9.57
C LEU A 19 8.04 -9.45 8.27
N ALA A 20 9.10 -8.63 8.18
CA ALA A 20 9.42 -7.87 6.98
C ALA A 20 9.72 -8.80 5.78
N TRP A 21 10.52 -9.85 6.00
CA TRP A 21 10.80 -10.87 4.97
C TRP A 21 9.55 -11.62 4.54
N SER A 22 8.72 -12.02 5.52
CA SER A 22 7.45 -12.68 5.25
C SER A 22 6.52 -11.79 4.44
N PHE A 23 6.40 -10.50 4.76
CA PHE A 23 5.59 -9.56 3.99
C PHE A 23 6.15 -9.34 2.58
N TYR A 24 7.47 -9.23 2.44
CA TYR A 24 8.11 -9.07 1.14
C TYR A 24 7.91 -10.30 0.23
N LEU A 25 8.34 -11.48 0.67
CA LEU A 25 8.25 -12.73 -0.11
C LEU A 25 6.80 -13.26 -0.22
N GLY A 26 6.01 -13.05 0.83
CA GLY A 26 4.64 -13.53 0.99
C GLY A 26 3.60 -12.69 0.24
N TYR A 27 3.90 -11.41 0.00
CA TYR A 27 2.95 -10.45 -0.57
C TYR A 27 3.59 -9.56 -1.63
N LEU A 28 4.53 -8.68 -1.27
CA LEU A 28 5.01 -7.62 -2.17
C LEU A 28 5.62 -8.15 -3.48
N GLN A 29 6.49 -9.15 -3.39
CA GLN A 29 7.14 -9.74 -4.55
C GLN A 29 6.13 -10.37 -5.54
N LEU A 30 4.95 -10.76 -5.06
CA LEU A 30 3.88 -11.30 -5.90
C LEU A 30 3.02 -10.22 -6.56
N VAL A 31 2.62 -9.21 -5.79
CA VAL A 31 1.59 -8.25 -6.21
C VAL A 31 2.17 -7.10 -7.00
N LEU A 32 3.37 -6.61 -6.62
CA LEU A 32 3.97 -5.42 -7.25
C LEU A 32 4.20 -5.57 -8.76
N PRO A 33 4.68 -6.72 -9.28
CA PRO A 33 4.85 -6.88 -10.73
C PRO A 33 3.55 -6.79 -11.55
N ARG A 34 2.40 -7.01 -10.92
CA ARG A 34 1.06 -7.00 -11.57
C ARG A 34 0.27 -5.73 -11.29
N LEU A 35 0.75 -4.93 -10.34
CA LEU A 35 0.06 -3.74 -9.85
C LEU A 35 -0.12 -2.71 -10.96
N GLU A 36 0.93 -2.44 -11.74
CA GLU A 36 0.86 -1.43 -12.80
C GLU A 36 -0.23 -1.75 -13.83
N ASN A 37 -0.32 -3.01 -14.26
CA ASN A 37 -1.36 -3.45 -15.20
C ASN A 37 -2.76 -3.33 -14.59
N SER A 38 -2.90 -3.62 -13.30
CA SER A 38 -4.18 -3.52 -12.57
C SER A 38 -4.63 -2.05 -12.47
N ILE A 39 -3.70 -1.14 -12.18
CA ILE A 39 -3.94 0.31 -12.16
C ILE A 39 -4.29 0.81 -13.57
N ALA A 40 -3.57 0.37 -14.61
CA ALA A 40 -3.85 0.77 -15.99
C ALA A 40 -5.25 0.33 -16.44
N ALA A 41 -5.65 -0.90 -16.14
CA ALA A 41 -6.99 -1.42 -16.43
C ALA A 41 -8.08 -0.61 -15.68
N PHE A 42 -7.86 -0.32 -14.40
CA PHE A 42 -8.75 0.51 -13.61
C PHE A 42 -8.92 1.92 -14.20
N CYS A 43 -7.81 2.57 -14.56
CA CYS A 43 -7.83 3.89 -15.20
C CYS A 43 -8.52 3.87 -16.57
N ALA A 44 -8.34 2.82 -17.37
CA ALA A 44 -9.00 2.66 -18.66
C ALA A 44 -10.53 2.57 -18.53
N ALA A 45 -11.02 1.81 -17.54
CA ALA A 45 -12.45 1.69 -17.24
C ALA A 45 -13.09 3.02 -16.82
N HIS A 46 -12.30 3.94 -16.28
CA HIS A 46 -12.75 5.22 -15.71
C HIS A 46 -12.35 6.45 -16.54
N HIS A 47 -11.95 6.27 -17.80
CA HIS A 47 -11.43 7.32 -18.68
C HIS A 47 -12.32 8.57 -18.83
N ARG A 48 -13.60 8.52 -18.44
CA ARG A 48 -14.54 9.64 -18.53
C ARG A 48 -14.72 10.44 -17.23
N SER A 49 -14.33 9.93 -16.06
CA SER A 49 -14.73 10.51 -14.78
C SER A 49 -13.68 11.34 -14.06
N THR A 50 -12.38 11.24 -14.38
CA THR A 50 -11.37 12.07 -13.69
C THR A 50 -10.04 12.20 -14.46
N PRO A 51 -9.64 13.40 -14.92
CA PRO A 51 -8.32 13.65 -15.51
C PRO A 51 -7.15 13.55 -14.50
N LEU A 52 -7.45 13.38 -13.21
CA LEU A 52 -6.48 13.38 -12.12
C LEU A 52 -5.61 12.10 -12.06
N TRP A 53 -6.12 10.97 -12.54
CA TRP A 53 -5.43 9.67 -12.40
C TRP A 53 -4.29 9.47 -13.39
N SER A 54 -4.28 10.25 -14.48
CA SER A 54 -3.23 10.21 -15.49
C SER A 54 -1.92 10.86 -15.01
N ARG A 55 -1.96 11.64 -13.92
CA ARG A 55 -0.82 12.46 -13.44
C ARG A 55 -0.24 11.98 -12.10
N GLY A 56 -0.93 11.10 -11.37
CA GLY A 56 -0.46 10.56 -10.10
C GLY A 56 0.54 9.40 -10.27
N SER A 57 1.39 9.17 -9.26
CA SER A 57 2.31 8.03 -9.26
C SER A 57 1.54 6.71 -9.12
N ARG A 58 1.79 5.75 -10.02
CA ARG A 58 1.23 4.39 -9.98
C ARG A 58 1.94 3.55 -8.91
N LYS A 59 1.66 3.83 -7.64
CA LYS A 59 2.31 3.20 -6.48
C LYS A 59 1.29 2.60 -5.53
N LEU A 60 1.70 1.54 -4.83
CA LEU A 60 0.99 1.04 -3.65
C LEU A 60 1.48 1.80 -2.43
N LEU A 61 0.56 2.46 -1.72
CA LEU A 61 0.84 3.12 -0.45
C LEU A 61 0.52 2.14 0.69
N ILE A 62 1.48 1.95 1.60
CA ILE A 62 1.36 1.04 2.74
C ILE A 62 1.56 1.86 4.00
N LEU A 63 0.53 1.90 4.84
CA LEU A 63 0.56 2.62 6.12
C LEU A 63 1.20 1.72 7.18
N VAL A 64 2.21 2.24 7.89
CA VAL A 64 2.90 1.53 8.97
C VAL A 64 2.85 2.41 10.23
N PRO A 65 1.75 2.38 10.99
CA PRO A 65 1.63 3.15 12.22
C PRO A 65 2.60 2.58 13.26
N LEU A 66 3.45 3.44 13.84
CA LEU A 66 4.42 3.02 14.86
C LEU A 66 3.76 2.47 16.13
N SER A 67 2.52 2.86 16.41
CA SER A 67 1.71 2.33 17.51
C SER A 67 1.19 0.91 17.26
N ALA A 68 1.32 0.39 16.04
CA ALA A 68 0.67 -0.84 15.55
C ALA A 68 -0.86 -0.87 15.71
N ASN A 69 -1.50 0.28 15.99
CA ASN A 69 -2.95 0.39 15.99
C ASN A 69 -3.44 0.49 14.54
N ILE A 70 -4.25 -0.47 14.10
CA ILE A 70 -4.72 -0.57 12.72
C ILE A 70 -6.24 -0.74 12.74
N SER A 71 -6.95 0.25 12.21
CA SER A 71 -8.40 0.19 12.04
C SER A 71 -8.82 -0.65 10.84
N HIS A 72 -10.04 -1.19 10.92
CA HIS A 72 -10.61 -2.01 9.86
C HIS A 72 -10.99 -1.21 8.61
N LYS A 73 -11.30 0.08 8.78
CA LYS A 73 -11.62 1.02 7.71
C LYS A 73 -10.80 2.29 7.91
N LEU A 74 -10.33 2.87 6.81
CA LEU A 74 -9.56 4.12 6.88
C LEU A 74 -10.46 5.31 7.20
N GLU A 75 -11.74 5.20 6.83
CA GLU A 75 -12.78 6.20 7.08
C GLU A 75 -13.09 6.36 8.58
N ASP A 76 -12.76 5.36 9.40
CA ASP A 76 -12.90 5.46 10.86
C ASP A 76 -11.75 6.26 11.49
N GLU A 77 -10.64 6.46 10.76
CA GLU A 77 -9.44 7.20 11.22
C GLU A 77 -9.39 8.64 10.71
N ASP A 78 -9.90 8.91 9.50
CA ASP A 78 -9.86 10.23 8.87
C ASP A 78 -11.02 10.46 7.88
N ASP A 79 -11.87 11.46 8.16
CA ASP A 79 -13.01 11.87 7.33
C ASP A 79 -12.62 12.38 5.93
N ASN A 80 -11.34 12.71 5.72
CA ASN A 80 -10.81 13.14 4.43
C ASN A 80 -10.53 11.96 3.49
N ILE A 81 -10.53 10.73 4.02
CA ILE A 81 -10.33 9.50 3.26
C ILE A 81 -11.69 8.87 2.98
N SER A 82 -11.91 8.46 1.73
CA SER A 82 -13.15 7.77 1.34
C SER A 82 -12.85 6.64 0.37
N PHE A 83 -13.41 5.45 0.62
CA PHE A 83 -13.32 4.33 -0.31
C PHE A 83 -13.96 4.70 -1.65
N LEU A 84 -13.25 4.41 -2.74
CA LEU A 84 -13.73 4.62 -4.10
C LEU A 84 -14.20 3.30 -4.72
N GLU A 85 -13.27 2.37 -4.94
CA GLU A 85 -13.53 1.06 -5.54
C GLU A 85 -12.31 0.15 -5.32
N ASN A 86 -12.43 -1.14 -5.64
CA ASN A 86 -11.30 -2.07 -5.71
C ASN A 86 -10.65 -2.07 -7.10
N LEU A 87 -9.33 -2.30 -7.15
CA LEU A 87 -8.66 -2.71 -8.38
C LEU A 87 -9.15 -4.10 -8.83
N PRO A 88 -9.00 -4.44 -10.12
CA PRO A 88 -9.26 -5.79 -10.61
C PRO A 88 -8.50 -6.86 -9.80
N ASN A 89 -9.15 -8.00 -9.57
CA ASN A 89 -8.58 -9.09 -8.78
C ASN A 89 -7.29 -9.62 -9.42
N ASN A 90 -6.24 -9.78 -8.60
CA ASN A 90 -5.05 -10.54 -8.99
C ASN A 90 -5.13 -11.95 -8.41
N GLU A 91 -5.18 -12.96 -9.27
CA GLU A 91 -5.26 -14.37 -8.88
C GLU A 91 -3.93 -15.09 -9.13
N ILE A 92 -3.43 -15.80 -8.12
CA ILE A 92 -2.15 -16.54 -8.17
C ILE A 92 -2.32 -17.88 -7.48
N ASP A 93 -1.82 -18.96 -8.09
CA ASP A 93 -1.71 -20.25 -7.44
C ASP A 93 -0.51 -20.26 -6.49
N ARG A 94 -0.71 -20.56 -5.20
CA ARG A 94 0.37 -20.56 -4.21
C ARG A 94 0.15 -21.59 -3.10
N ALA A 95 1.21 -22.31 -2.75
CA ALA A 95 1.25 -23.18 -1.58
C ALA A 95 0.08 -24.19 -1.52
N GLY A 96 -0.30 -24.75 -2.68
CA GLY A 96 -1.41 -25.69 -2.79
C GLY A 96 -2.80 -25.05 -2.93
N VAL A 97 -2.91 -23.72 -2.83
CA VAL A 97 -4.16 -22.98 -3.08
C VAL A 97 -4.19 -22.49 -4.51
N ARG A 98 -5.22 -22.88 -5.27
CA ARG A 98 -5.47 -22.38 -6.62
C ARG A 98 -6.33 -21.12 -6.59
N GLY A 99 -6.05 -20.17 -7.47
CA GLY A 99 -6.83 -18.94 -7.62
C GLY A 99 -6.83 -18.05 -6.37
N ARG A 100 -5.72 -17.99 -5.62
CA ARG A 100 -5.65 -17.11 -4.44
C ARG A 100 -5.75 -15.66 -4.89
N VAL A 101 -6.78 -14.97 -4.41
CA VAL A 101 -7.10 -13.58 -4.78
C VAL A 101 -6.35 -12.58 -3.88
N TYR A 102 -5.71 -11.60 -4.51
CA TYR A 102 -5.10 -10.43 -3.86
C TYR A 102 -5.88 -9.17 -4.26
N LYS A 103 -6.65 -8.62 -3.31
CA LYS A 103 -7.50 -7.44 -3.52
C LYS A 103 -6.83 -6.17 -3.02
N HIS A 104 -7.03 -5.08 -3.75
CA HIS A 104 -6.47 -3.76 -3.42
C HIS A 104 -7.59 -2.74 -3.55
N SER A 105 -7.70 -1.86 -2.56
CA SER A 105 -8.70 -0.80 -2.53
C SER A 105 -8.09 0.52 -2.99
N VAL A 106 -8.85 1.28 -3.78
CA VAL A 106 -8.54 2.64 -4.19
C VAL A 106 -9.34 3.59 -3.30
N TYR A 107 -8.67 4.59 -2.76
CA TYR A 107 -9.27 5.63 -1.92
C TYR A 107 -9.13 6.99 -2.57
N ARG A 108 -10.10 7.86 -2.32
CA ARG A 108 -10.00 9.30 -2.60
C ARG A 108 -9.63 10.03 -1.32
N VAL A 109 -8.62 10.89 -1.42
CA VAL A 109 -8.21 11.80 -0.35
C VAL A 109 -8.62 13.21 -0.74
N LYS A 110 -9.27 13.93 0.16
CA LYS A 110 -9.62 15.35 -0.01
C LYS A 110 -8.51 16.21 0.58
N ASP A 111 -8.14 17.29 -0.12
CA ASP A 111 -7.37 18.35 0.52
C ASP A 111 -8.35 19.25 1.29
N GLY A 112 -7.90 19.82 2.43
CA GLY A 112 -8.70 20.62 3.35
C GLY A 112 -9.31 21.90 2.73
N GLN A 113 -8.98 22.22 1.47
CA GLN A 113 -9.50 23.36 0.71
C GLN A 113 -10.52 22.97 -0.38
N GLY A 114 -10.97 21.71 -0.46
CA GLY A 114 -11.94 21.27 -1.47
C GLY A 114 -11.34 21.04 -2.87
N ALA A 115 -10.01 21.17 -3.00
CA ALA A 115 -9.27 20.65 -4.15
C ALA A 115 -8.88 19.18 -3.90
N VAL A 116 -8.88 18.35 -4.94
CA VAL A 116 -8.44 16.95 -4.84
C VAL A 116 -6.91 16.96 -4.93
N GLY A 117 -6.26 17.02 -3.77
CA GLY A 117 -4.82 17.24 -3.61
C GLY A 117 -3.95 16.06 -4.03
N GLN A 118 -3.03 16.39 -4.92
CA GLN A 118 -1.89 15.63 -5.43
C GLN A 118 -0.90 15.30 -4.30
N VAL A 119 -0.37 14.07 -4.25
CA VAL A 119 0.79 13.75 -3.41
C VAL A 119 2.04 14.23 -4.14
N ASP A 120 2.35 15.52 -3.99
CA ASP A 120 3.60 16.11 -4.45
C ASP A 120 4.73 15.74 -3.49
N TYR A 121 5.76 15.10 -4.02
CA TYR A 121 7.03 14.92 -3.32
C TYR A 121 7.77 16.26 -3.31
N GLY A 122 7.59 17.03 -2.24
CA GLY A 122 8.50 18.12 -1.88
C GLY A 122 9.78 17.56 -1.26
N ASP A 123 10.91 18.12 -1.68
CA ASP A 123 12.28 17.93 -1.20
C ASP A 123 12.38 17.41 0.24
N VAL A 124 12.90 16.19 0.39
CA VAL A 124 13.53 15.75 1.63
C VAL A 124 15.01 16.04 1.49
N ALA A 125 15.45 17.16 2.07
CA ALA A 125 16.86 17.45 2.25
C ALA A 125 17.51 16.31 3.06
N PRO A 126 18.72 15.84 2.68
CA PRO A 126 19.41 14.83 3.46
C PRO A 126 19.89 15.45 4.78
N VAL A 127 19.60 14.77 5.88
CA VAL A 127 20.23 14.98 7.19
C VAL A 127 21.56 14.24 7.22
#